data_AF-D8T912-F1
#
_entry.id   AF-D8T912-F1
#
_cell.length_a   1.000
_cell.length_b   1.000
_cell.length_c   1.000
_cell.angle_alpha   90.00
_cell.angle_beta   90.00
_cell.angle_gamma   90.00
#
_symmetry.space_group_name_H-M   'P 1'
#
loop_
_entity.id
_entity.type
_entity.pdbx_description
1 polymer ?
#
loop_
_entity_poly.entity_id
_entity_poly.type
_entity_poly.pdbx_seq_one_letter_code
_entity_poly.pdbx_strand_id
1 'polypeptide(L)' 'FLPQADTLAYGRILKELQAEGVPNYLIPHKVKFIGNCPTLSMLLPTLKPYTVGQLLALYEHWVGVGIYLGNQLL' A
#
# COMPACT_ATOMS: atom_id res chain seq x y z
N PHE A 1 -11.45 -0.90 0.29
CA PHE A 1 -10.19 -0.97 1.05
C PHE A 1 -9.19 -1.91 0.37
N LEU A 2 -9.48 -3.22 0.25
CA LEU A 2 -8.63 -4.19 -0.47
C LEU A 2 -8.32 -3.84 -1.93
N PRO A 3 -9.27 -3.33 -2.75
CA PRO A 3 -9.00 -3.08 -4.16
C PRO A 3 -7.87 -2.08 -4.42
N GLN A 4 -7.60 -1.18 -3.46
CA GLN A 4 -6.49 -0.22 -3.54
C GLN A 4 -5.14 -0.90 -3.29
N ALA A 5 -5.07 -1.80 -2.31
CA ALA A 5 -3.87 -2.59 -2.05
C ALA A 5 -3.56 -3.50 -3.26
N ASP A 6 -4.58 -4.13 -3.82
CA ASP A 6 -4.46 -4.97 -5.02
C ASP A 6 -3.99 -4.15 -6.23
N THR A 7 -4.57 -2.97 -6.46
CA THR A 7 -4.17 -2.09 -7.57
C THR A 7 -2.72 -1.60 -7.43
N LEU A 8 -2.26 -1.34 -6.20
CA LEU A 8 -0.88 -0.91 -5.93
C LEU A 8 0.13 -2.07 -6.03
N ALA A 9 -0.29 -3.29 -5.68
CA ALA A 9 0.54 -4.49 -5.78
C ALA A 9 0.69 -4.95 -7.24
N TYR A 10 -0.43 -5.09 -7.97
CA TYR A 10 -0.46 -5.68 -9.31
C TYR A 10 -0.29 -4.64 -10.44
N GLY A 11 -0.53 -3.37 -10.15
CA GLY A 11 -0.52 -2.31 -11.16
C GLY A 11 -1.64 -2.46 -12.19
N ARG A 12 -1.52 -1.78 -13.34
CA ARG A 12 -2.40 -1.99 -14.51
C ARG A 12 -1.55 -2.33 -15.73
N ILE A 13 -1.88 -3.44 -16.40
CA ILE A 13 -1.07 -3.97 -17.50
C ILE A 13 -1.53 -3.34 -18.82
N LEU A 14 -0.59 -3.02 -19.71
CA LEU A 14 -0.83 -2.48 -21.06
C LEU A 14 -1.93 -3.23 -21.84
N LYS A 15 -2.00 -4.56 -21.71
CA LYS A 15 -2.99 -5.42 -22.38
C LYS A 15 -4.42 -5.19 -21.88
N GLU A 16 -4.59 -4.87 -20.60
CA GLU A 16 -5.91 -4.59 -20.01
C GLU A 16 -6.42 -3.22 -20.48
N LEU A 17 -5.54 -2.23 -20.57
CA LEU A 17 -5.89 -0.89 -21.07
C LEU A 17 -6.26 -0.90 -22.57
N GLN A 18 -5.67 -1.80 -23.37
CA GLN A 18 -6.04 -2.02 -24.76
C GLN A 18 -7.41 -2.73 -24.90
N ALA A 19 -7.71 -3.69 -24.01
CA ALA A 19 -9.00 -4.38 -23.97
C ALA A 19 -10.16 -3.47 -23.50
N GLU A 20 -9.88 -2.47 -22.66
CA GLU A 20 -10.84 -1.45 -22.20
C GLU A 20 -11.16 -0.37 -23.26
N GLY A 21 -10.57 -0.46 -24.47
CA GLY A 21 -10.85 0.47 -25.57
C GLY A 21 -10.25 1.87 -25.38
N VAL A 22 -9.22 2.02 -24.54
CA VAL A 22 -8.55 3.30 -24.34
C VAL A 22 -7.77 3.66 -25.62
N PRO A 23 -7.95 4.86 -26.17
CA PRO A 23 -7.26 5.24 -27.39
C PRO A 23 -5.75 5.34 -27.17
N ASN A 24 -4.97 4.90 -28.16
CA ASN A 24 -3.53 4.63 -28.05
C ASN A 24 -2.68 5.81 -27.54
N TYR A 25 -3.15 7.05 -27.72
CA TYR A 25 -2.45 8.25 -27.26
C TYR A 25 -2.55 8.49 -25.74
N LEU A 26 -3.53 7.90 -25.04
CA LEU A 26 -3.68 7.99 -23.57
C LEU A 26 -2.98 6.87 -22.81
N ILE A 27 -2.56 5.82 -23.51
CA ILE A 27 -1.87 4.66 -22.95
C ILE A 27 -0.64 5.07 -22.12
N PRO A 28 0.32 5.88 -22.60
CA PRO A 28 1.50 6.23 -21.80
C PRO A 28 1.17 7.03 -20.52
N HIS A 29 0.04 7.74 -20.48
CA HIS A 29 -0.40 8.49 -19.31
C HIS A 29 -1.15 7.61 -18.27
N LYS A 30 -1.72 6.47 -18.70
CA LYS A 30 -2.44 5.52 -17.82
C LYS A 30 -1.59 4.31 -17.41
N VAL A 31 -0.48 4.05 -18.08
CA VAL A 31 0.48 2.94 -17.84
C VAL A 31 1.44 3.22 -16.68
N LYS A 32 1.21 4.27 -15.89
CA LYS A 32 2.04 4.62 -14.74
C LYS A 32 1.61 3.91 -13.45
N PHE A 33 1.18 2.66 -13.53
CA PHE A 33 1.03 1.79 -12.37
C PHE A 33 1.97 0.60 -12.57
N ILE A 34 3.25 0.82 -12.24
CA ILE A 34 4.35 -0.16 -12.36
C ILE A 34 4.15 -1.37 -11.43
N GLY A 35 3.14 -1.34 -10.55
CA GLY A 35 2.93 -2.37 -9.53
C GLY A 35 4.10 -2.37 -8.53
N ASN A 36 4.20 -3.43 -7.73
CA ASN A 36 5.27 -3.64 -6.75
C ASN A 36 5.39 -2.52 -5.69
N CYS A 37 4.29 -1.83 -5.38
CA CYS A 37 4.24 -0.91 -4.25
C CYS A 37 3.81 -1.73 -3.02
N PRO A 38 4.70 -2.01 -2.06
CA PRO A 38 4.32 -2.76 -0.86
C PRO A 38 3.34 -1.92 -0.03
N THR A 39 2.20 -2.51 0.32
CA THR A 39 1.17 -1.86 1.14
C THR A 39 0.84 -2.71 2.35
N LEU A 40 0.70 -2.07 3.52
CA LEU A 40 0.19 -2.70 4.73
C LEU A 40 -1.26 -2.30 4.96
N SER A 41 -2.12 -3.28 5.20
CA SER A 41 -3.56 -3.12 5.38
C SER A 41 -3.98 -3.72 6.72
N MET A 42 -4.45 -2.90 7.66
CA MET A 42 -4.86 -3.33 9.00
C MET A 42 -6.38 -3.20 9.18
N LEU A 43 -7.04 -4.33 9.41
CA LEU A 43 -8.47 -4.38 9.71
C LEU A 43 -8.69 -4.52 11.22
N LEU A 44 -9.44 -3.58 11.79
CA LEU A 44 -9.81 -3.59 13.20
C LEU A 44 -11.30 -3.90 13.33
N PRO A 45 -11.72 -4.75 14.28
CA PRO A 45 -13.12 -5.17 14.42
C PRO A 45 -14.04 -4.03 14.88
N THR A 46 -13.58 -3.16 15.78
CA THR A 46 -14.34 -1.99 16.28
C THR A 46 -13.42 -0.88 16.77
N LEU A 47 -13.79 0.38 16.57
CA LEU A 47 -12.99 1.53 17.01
C LEU A 47 -13.32 1.91 18.48
N LYS A 48 -12.88 1.08 19.42
CA LYS A 48 -13.04 1.30 20.87
C LYS A 48 -11.76 1.90 21.46
N PRO A 49 -11.81 2.62 22.60
CA PRO A 49 -10.60 3.15 23.27
C PRO A 49 -9.52 2.09 23.49
N TYR A 50 -9.93 0.86 23.81
CA TYR A 50 -9.03 -0.28 23.92
C TYR A 50 -8.28 -0.58 22.61
N THR A 51 -9.00 -0.69 21.49
CA THR A 51 -8.43 -0.98 20.17
C THR A 51 -7.58 0.18 19.64
N VAL A 52 -7.92 1.42 19.99
CA VAL A 52 -7.09 2.59 19.68
C VAL A 52 -5.78 2.58 20.48
N GLY A 53 -5.83 2.20 21.77
CA GLY A 53 -4.61 2.02 22.57
C GLY A 53 -3.69 0.93 22.02
N GLN A 54 -4.26 -0.17 21.50
CA GLN A 54 -3.49 -1.21 20.80
C GLN A 54 -2.81 -0.69 19.53
N LEU A 55 -3.50 0.16 18.75
CA LEU A 55 -2.93 0.77 17.55
C LEU A 55 -1.78 1.72 17.91
N LEU A 56 -1.93 2.52 18.98
CA LEU A 56 -0.88 3.41 19.44
C LEU A 56 0.38 2.63 19.85
N ALA A 57 0.21 1.60 20.70
CA ALA A 57 1.32 0.75 21.15
C ALA A 57 2.04 0.06 19.97
N LEU A 58 1.30 -0.35 18.94
CA LEU A 58 1.87 -0.93 17.72
C LEU A 58 2.79 0.07 17.00
N TYR A 59 2.36 1.33 16.82
CA TYR A 59 3.17 2.35 16.15
C TYR A 59 4.40 2.75 16.97
N GLU A 60 4.27 2.87 18.29
CA GLU A 60 5.42 3.13 19.18
C GLU A 60 6.47 2.02 19.08
N HIS A 61 6.05 0.75 19.10
CA HIS A 61 6.96 -0.37 18.95
C HIS A 61 7.61 -0.40 17.56
N TRP A 62 6.84 -0.14 16.50
CA TRP A 62 7.37 -0.15 15.14
C TRP A 62 8.44 0.93 14.93
N VAL A 63 8.22 2.13 15.45
CA VAL A 63 9.20 3.22 15.43
C VAL A 63 10.42 2.86 16.30
N GLY A 64 10.20 2.31 17.49
CA GLY A 64 11.29 1.89 18.38
C GLY A 64 12.21 0.84 17.73
N VAL A 65 11.63 -0.18 17.10
CA VAL A 65 12.38 -1.21 16.35
C VAL A 65 13.07 -0.60 15.13
N GLY A 66 12.39 0.29 14.40
CA GLY A 66 12.97 0.97 13.24
C GLY A 66 14.21 1.79 13.59
N ILE A 67 14.16 2.54 14.70
CA ILE A 67 15.31 3.30 15.20
C ILE A 67 16.44 2.37 15.65
N TYR A 68 16.13 1.30 16.37
CA TYR A 68 17.12 0.32 16.81
C TYR A 68 17.87 -0.31 15.63
N LEU A 69 17.14 -0.77 14.61
CA LEU A 69 17.73 -1.33 13.39
C LEU A 69 18.52 -0.28 12.59
N GLY A 70 18.01 0.96 12.53
CA GLY A 70 18.70 2.06 11.86
C GLY A 70 20.04 2.43 12.50
N ASN A 71 20.10 2.41 13.84
CA ASN A 71 21.34 2.68 14.57
C ASN A 71 22.33 1.52 14.55
N GLN A 72 21.90 0.29 14.28
CA GLN A 72 22.78 -0.88 14.19
C GLN A 72 23.42 -1.06 12.80
N LEU A 73 22.89 -0.38 11.78
CA LEU A 73 23.39 -0.39 10.40
C LEU A 73 24.32 0.80 10.06
N LEU A 74 24.56 1.71 11.00
CA LEU A 74 25.56 2.80 10.94
C LEU A 74 26.80 2.44 11.75
#